data_AF-A0A5U8KCY6-F1
#
_entry.id   AF-A0A5U8KCY6-F1
#
_cell.length_a   1.000
_cell.length_b   1.000
_cell.length_c   1.000
_cell.angle_alpha   90.00
_cell.angle_beta   90.00
_cell.angle_gamma   90.00
#
_symmetry.space_group_name_H-M   'P 1'
#
loop_
_entity.id
_entity.type
_entity.pdbx_description
1 polymer ?
#
loop_
_entity_poly.entity_id
_entity_poly.type
_entity_poly.pdbx_seq_one_letter_code
_entity_poly.pdbx_strand_id
1 'polypeptide(L)'
;MRILFIGPPLYGLLFPLISLAQGFRTNGHEVIMASAGIFAKKASEAGLVVFDAAPDLDSEADYLHREELRKKTNIFGNFSFFSNEMADSLVELA
;
A
#
# COMPACT_ATOMS: atom_id res chain seq x y z
N MET A 1 12.92 20.34 4.24
CA MET A 1 13.63 19.35 5.08
C MET A 1 13.76 18.05 4.31
N ARG A 2 14.62 17.13 4.75
CA ARG A 2 14.73 15.78 4.18
C ARG A 2 13.92 14.83 5.05
N ILE A 3 12.98 14.10 4.47
CA ILE A 3 12.00 13.29 5.20
C ILE A 3 11.97 11.89 4.59
N LEU A 4 12.10 10.87 5.46
CA LEU A 4 11.90 9.48 5.11
C LEU A 4 10.57 9.01 5.70
N PHE A 5 9.64 8.60 4.84
CA PHE A 5 8.44 7.86 5.24
C PHE A 5 8.71 6.36 5.13
N ILE A 6 8.38 5.59 6.16
CA ILE A 6 8.44 4.12 6.13
C ILE A 6 7.01 3.61 6.19
N GLY A 7 6.54 3.04 5.08
CA GLY A 7 5.19 2.51 4.95
C GLY A 7 5.20 0.98 4.99
N PRO A 8 4.50 0.35 5.95
CA PRO A 8 4.30 -1.09 5.93
C PRO A 8 3.67 -1.53 4.61
N PRO A 9 4.06 -2.68 4.04
CA PRO A 9 3.61 -3.14 2.73
C PRO A 9 2.21 -3.76 2.83
N LEU A 10 1.22 -2.96 3.20
CA LEU A 10 -0.20 -3.31 3.31
C LEU A 10 -1.04 -2.10 2.89
N TYR A 11 -2.11 -2.30 2.12
CA TYR A 11 -2.91 -1.20 1.56
C TYR A 11 -3.40 -0.19 2.61
N GLY A 12 -4.01 -0.70 3.68
CA GLY A 12 -4.59 0.14 4.74
C GLY A 12 -3.54 0.93 5.55
N LEU A 13 -2.26 0.61 5.40
CA LEU A 13 -1.16 1.27 6.11
C LEU A 13 -0.34 2.17 5.19
N LEU A 14 -0.11 1.74 3.94
CA LEU A 14 0.69 2.51 2.99
C LEU A 14 -0.08 3.69 2.38
N PHE A 15 -1.33 3.47 1.94
CA PHE A 15 -2.03 4.45 1.11
C PHE A 15 -2.23 5.81 1.81
N PRO A 16 -2.60 5.87 3.10
CA PRO A 16 -2.65 7.14 3.82
C PRO A 16 -1.30 7.86 3.89
N LEU A 17 -0.19 7.11 3.97
CA LEU A 17 1.16 7.68 4.00
C LEU A 17 1.58 8.23 2.64
N ILE A 18 1.09 7.68 1.53
CA ILE A 18 1.35 8.23 0.18
C ILE A 18 0.80 9.65 0.08
N SER A 19 -0.47 9.85 0.47
CA SER A 19 -1.09 11.18 0.45
C SER A 19 -0.35 12.18 1.35
N LEU A 20 0.03 11.74 2.56
CA LEU A 20 0.79 12.57 3.49
C LEU A 20 2.17 12.94 2.92
N ALA A 21 2.90 11.97 2.36
CA ALA A 21 4.21 12.16 1.75
C ALA A 21 4.14 13.14 0.56
N GLN A 22 3.10 13.05 -0.27
CA GLN A 22 2.85 14.03 -1.33
C GLN A 22 2.61 15.43 -0.78
N GLY A 23 1.85 15.57 0.32
CA GLY A 23 1.66 16.86 0.99
C GLY A 23 2.98 17.50 1.44
N PHE A 24 3.91 16.74 2.00
CA PHE A 24 5.24 17.26 2.34
C PHE A 24 6.05 17.61 1.08
N ARG A 25 5.99 16.77 0.04
CA ARG A 25 6.70 17.00 -1.22
C ARG A 25 6.24 18.28 -1.91
N THR A 26 4.94 18.53 -2.00
CA THR A 26 4.37 19.75 -2.61
C THR A 26 4.67 21.01 -1.80
N ASN A 27 4.93 20.88 -0.48
CA ASN A 27 5.41 21.97 0.38
C ASN A 27 6.94 22.21 0.29
N GLY A 28 7.62 21.63 -0.71
CA GLY A 28 9.04 21.87 -0.97
C GLY A 28 9.99 21.08 -0.07
N HIS A 29 9.52 19.99 0.55
CA HIS A 29 10.39 19.07 1.27
C HIS A 29 10.95 17.98 0.34
N GLU A 30 12.19 17.54 0.58
CA GLU A 30 12.77 16.38 -0.08
C GLU A 30 12.20 15.13 0.61
N VAL A 31 11.45 14.33 -0.12
CA VAL A 31 10.71 13.18 0.41
C VAL A 31 11.19 11.92 -0.27
N ILE A 32 11.57 10.93 0.54
CA ILE A 32 11.79 9.54 0.12
C ILE A 32 10.80 8.67 0.88
N MET A 33 10.23 7.67 0.20
CA MET A 33 9.43 6.63 0.83
C MET A 33 10.18 5.30 0.80
N ALA A 34 10.08 4.51 1.86
CA ALA A 34 10.52 3.13 1.90
C ALA A 34 9.31 2.23 2.15
N SER A 35 9.22 1.15 1.39
CA SER A 35 8.27 0.06 1.60
C SER A 35 8.91 -1.24 1.08
N ALA A 36 8.10 -2.26 0.75
CA ALA A 36 8.62 -3.53 0.27
C ALA A 36 7.81 -4.07 -0.91
N GLY A 37 8.50 -4.73 -1.84
CA GLY A 37 7.90 -5.50 -2.92
C GLY A 37 6.88 -4.71 -3.73
N ILE A 38 5.69 -5.30 -3.96
CA ILE A 38 4.64 -4.66 -4.77
C ILE A 38 4.16 -3.32 -4.22
N PHE A 39 4.29 -3.10 -2.91
CA PHE A 39 3.91 -1.84 -2.27
C PHE A 39 4.94 -0.73 -2.47
N ALA A 40 6.23 -1.08 -2.59
CA ALA A 40 7.23 -0.14 -3.05
C ALA A 40 6.94 0.31 -4.50
N LYS A 41 6.53 -0.62 -5.37
CA LYS A 41 6.10 -0.31 -6.74
C LYS A 41 4.86 0.61 -6.76
N LYS A 42 3.83 0.32 -5.97
CA LYS A 42 2.62 1.18 -5.88
C LYS A 42 2.93 2.60 -5.42
N ALA A 43 3.80 2.76 -4.41
CA ALA A 43 4.25 4.09 -3.99
C ALA A 43 5.03 4.83 -5.11
N SER A 44 5.81 4.10 -5.91
CA SER A 44 6.51 4.67 -7.06
C SER A 44 5.55 5.08 -8.18
N GLU A 45 4.52 4.28 -8.46
CA GLU A 45 3.45 4.59 -9.42
C GLU A 45 2.64 5.82 -9.00
N ALA A 46 2.51 6.06 -7.68
CA ALA A 46 1.94 7.28 -7.12
C ALA A 46 2.88 8.51 -7.21
N GLY A 47 4.03 8.39 -7.87
CA GLY A 47 4.92 9.51 -8.18
C GLY A 47 5.87 9.91 -7.04
N LEU A 48 6.11 9.03 -6.06
CA LEU A 48 7.12 9.22 -5.03
C LEU A 48 8.46 8.58 -5.42
N VAL A 49 9.56 9.09 -4.89
CA VAL A 49 10.87 8.41 -4.95
C VAL A 49 10.89 7.32 -3.89
N VAL A 50 11.09 6.07 -4.29
CA VAL A 50 10.92 4.91 -3.40
C VAL A 50 12.18 4.07 -3.29
N PHE A 51 12.49 3.65 -2.06
CA PHE A 51 13.42 2.57 -1.77
C PHE A 51 12.64 1.29 -1.45
N ASP A 52 12.89 0.23 -2.22
CA ASP A 52 12.36 -1.09 -1.92
C ASP A 52 13.28 -1.80 -0.91
N ALA A 53 12.82 -1.90 0.33
CA ALA A 53 13.59 -2.45 1.44
C ALA A 53 13.59 -3.99 1.48
N ALA A 54 12.64 -4.63 0.79
CA ALA A 54 12.54 -6.09 0.70
C ALA A 54 11.84 -6.49 -0.60
N PRO A 55 12.54 -6.50 -1.75
CA PRO A 55 11.93 -6.73 -3.06
C PRO A 55 11.24 -8.09 -3.21
N ASP A 56 11.77 -9.11 -2.53
CA ASP A 56 11.25 -10.48 -2.59
C ASP A 56 10.10 -10.74 -1.59
N LEU A 57 9.70 -9.75 -0.80
CA LEU A 57 8.60 -9.89 0.15
C LEU A 57 7.25 -9.81 -0.57
N ASP A 58 6.51 -10.91 -0.56
CA ASP A 58 5.08 -10.92 -0.84
C ASP A 58 4.29 -10.82 0.47
N SER A 59 3.95 -9.58 0.85
CA SER A 59 3.19 -9.31 2.06
C SER A 59 1.70 -9.64 1.96
N GLU A 60 1.18 -9.84 0.74
CA GLU A 60 -0.23 -10.15 0.51
C GLU A 60 -0.48 -11.66 0.45
N ALA A 61 0.55 -12.50 0.30
CA ALA A 61 0.40 -13.94 0.11
C ALA A 61 -0.54 -14.62 1.12
N ASP A 62 -0.34 -14.41 2.43
CA ASP A 62 -1.19 -14.99 3.46
C ASP A 62 -2.61 -14.40 3.45
N TYR A 63 -2.73 -13.09 3.15
CA TYR A 63 -4.02 -12.42 3.03
C TYR A 63 -4.84 -12.98 1.87
N LEU A 64 -4.24 -13.11 0.69
CA LEU A 64 -4.88 -13.68 -0.49
C LEU A 64 -5.29 -15.13 -0.25
N HIS A 65 -4.42 -15.93 0.38
CA HIS A 65 -4.73 -17.31 0.73
C HIS A 65 -5.94 -17.41 1.68
N ARG A 66 -5.99 -16.59 2.74
CA ARG A 66 -7.12 -16.55 3.68
C ARG A 66 -8.41 -16.07 3.02
N GLU A 67 -8.32 -15.10 2.12
CA GLU A 67 -9.47 -14.59 1.38
C GLU A 67 -10.05 -15.65 0.42
N GLU A 68 -9.19 -16.40 -0.26
CA GLU A 68 -9.63 -17.56 -1.06
C GLU A 68 -10.34 -18.62 -0.22
N LEU A 69 -9.79 -18.95 0.96
CA LEU A 69 -10.42 -19.89 1.89
C LEU A 69 -11.79 -19.36 2.38
N ARG A 70 -11.89 -18.07 2.71
CA ARG A 70 -13.14 -17.42 3.11
C ARG A 70 -14.20 -17.54 2.01
N LYS A 71 -13.83 -17.22 0.76
CA LYS A 71 -14.73 -17.33 -0.41
C LYS A 71 -15.21 -18.76 -0.64
N LYS A 72 -14.36 -19.77 -0.43
CA LYS A 72 -14.71 -21.20 -0.57
C LYS A 72 -15.60 -21.73 0.55
N THR A 73 -15.46 -21.20 1.77
CA THR A 73 -16.13 -21.72 2.97
C THR A 73 -17.48 -21.05 3.27
N ASN A 74 -17.89 -20.06 2.47
CA ASN A 74 -19.11 -19.27 2.67
C ASN A 74 -19.19 -18.63 4.08
N ILE A 75 -18.03 -18.41 4.72
CA ILE A 75 -17.92 -17.73 6.00
C ILE A 75 -18.04 -16.22 5.75
N PHE A 76 -19.09 -15.63 6.29
CA PHE A 76 -19.31 -14.19 6.29
C PHE A 76 -18.80 -13.57 7.61
N GLY A 77 -17.97 -12.53 7.54
CA GLY A 77 -17.39 -11.88 8.73
C GLY A 77 -16.18 -10.99 8.44
N ASN A 78 -15.74 -10.27 9.49
CA ASN A 78 -14.89 -9.06 9.59
C ASN A 78 -13.47 -9.07 8.96
N PHE A 79 -13.17 -9.91 7.98
CA PHE A 79 -11.85 -9.88 7.36
C PHE A 79 -11.87 -8.98 6.12
N SER A 80 -11.36 -7.76 6.24
CA SER A 80 -10.98 -6.97 5.06
C SER A 80 -9.90 -5.95 5.41
N PHE A 81 -8.68 -6.23 4.97
CA PHE A 81 -7.78 -5.17 4.53
C PHE A 81 -7.93 -5.03 3.02
N PHE A 82 -7.73 -3.83 2.48
CA PHE A 82 -8.06 -3.52 1.10
C PHE A 82 -7.45 -4.51 0.11
N SER A 83 -8.28 -5.12 -0.73
CA SER A 83 -7.85 -5.87 -1.90
C SER A 83 -7.54 -4.91 -3.05
N ASN A 84 -6.87 -5.37 -4.11
CA ASN A 84 -6.77 -4.60 -5.36
C ASN A 84 -8.17 -4.15 -5.84
N GLU A 85 -9.14 -5.06 -5.88
CA GLU A 85 -10.51 -4.77 -6.31
C GLU A 85 -11.16 -3.64 -5.49
N MET A 86 -10.98 -3.64 -4.16
CA MET A 86 -11.50 -2.57 -3.31
C MET A 86 -10.71 -1.27 -3.47
N ALA A 87 -9.39 -1.33 -3.67
CA ALA A 87 -8.56 -0.16 -3.94
C ALA A 87 -8.91 0.49 -5.29
N ASP A 88 -9.10 -0.30 -6.34
CA ASP A 88 -9.48 0.17 -7.68
C ASP A 88 -10.86 0.84 -7.65
N SER A 89 -11.82 0.25 -6.95
CA SER A 89 -13.17 0.83 -6.76
C SER A 89 -13.14 2.19 -6.05
N LEU A 90 -12.16 2.45 -5.19
CA LEU A 90 -12.01 3.75 -4.52
C LEU A 90 -11.44 4.82 -5.46
N VAL A 91 -10.62 4.43 -6.44
CA VAL A 91 -10.06 5.35 -7.43
C VAL A 91 -11.13 5.80 -8.43
N GLU A 92 -12.08 4.95 -8.78
CA GLU A 92 -13.20 5.31 -9.68
C GLU A 92 -14.17 6.35 -9.09
N LEU A 93 -14.18 6.52 -7.77
CA LEU A 93 -15.06 7.46 -7.06
C LEU A 93 -14.46 8.88 -6.89
N ALA A 94 -13.19 9.08 -7.24
CA ALA A 94 -12.46 10.34 -7.08
C ALA A 94 -12.30 11.09 -8.40
#